data_AF-T2JZM9-F1
#
_entry.id   AF-T2JZM9-F1
#
_cell.length_a   1.000
_cell.length_b   1.000
_cell.length_c   1.000
_cell.angle_alpha   90.00
_cell.angle_beta   90.00
_cell.angle_gamma   90.00
#
_symmetry.space_group_name_H-M   'P 1'
#
loop_
_entity.id
_entity.type
_entity.pdbx_description
1 polymer ?
#
loop_
_entity_poly.entity_id
_entity_poly.type
_entity_poly.pdbx_seq_one_letter_code
_entity_poly.pdbx_strand_id
1 'polypeptide(L)' 'MSELVAIAYDDEFKAEEVRLTLAKMQKEHLIELEDAAIVIKNAEGKVKLNQAIN' A
#
# COMPACT_ATOMS: atom_id res chain seq x y z
N MET A 1 -14.70 5.10 -12.95
CA MET A 1 -14.09 3.80 -13.28
C MET A 1 -12.82 3.73 -12.46
N SER A 2 -12.74 2.83 -11.49
CA SER A 2 -11.58 2.70 -10.60
C SER A 2 -10.51 1.86 -11.27
N GLU A 3 -9.25 2.28 -11.16
CA GLU A 3 -8.09 1.54 -11.61
C GLU A 3 -7.39 0.94 -10.39
N LEU A 4 -7.13 -0.36 -10.43
CA LEU A 4 -6.37 -1.07 -9.40
C LEU A 4 -4.95 -1.30 -9.89
N VAL A 5 -3.96 -0.78 -9.16
CA VAL A 5 -2.54 -0.99 -9.44
C VAL A 5 -1.94 -1.85 -8.33
N ALA A 6 -1.27 -2.94 -8.69
CA ALA A 6 -0.54 -3.80 -7.76
C ALA A 6 0.96 -3.72 -8.02
N ILE A 7 1.75 -3.44 -6.98
CA ILE A 7 3.20 -3.34 -7.05
C ILE A 7 3.79 -4.29 -6.01
N ALA A 8 4.67 -5.19 -6.44
CA ALA A 8 5.35 -6.15 -5.58
C ALA A 8 6.73 -5.62 -5.19
N TYR A 9 7.11 -5.88 -3.94
CA TYR A 9 8.42 -5.58 -3.38
C TYR A 9 8.95 -6.81 -2.67
N ASP A 10 10.27 -7.01 -2.69
CA ASP A 10 10.94 -8.10 -1.95
C ASP A 10 11.01 -7.82 -0.44
N ASP A 11 10.87 -6.54 -0.06
CA ASP A 11 10.98 -6.05 1.32
C ASP A 11 9.65 -5.42 1.77
N GLU A 12 9.12 -5.90 2.90
CA GLU A 12 7.90 -5.37 3.52
C GLU A 12 8.03 -3.90 3.96
N PHE A 13 9.23 -3.48 4.38
CA PHE A 13 9.48 -2.09 4.78
C PHE A 13 9.36 -1.14 3.58
N LYS A 14 9.72 -1.62 2.38
CA LYS A 14 9.60 -0.81 1.16
C LYS A 14 8.15 -0.54 0.79
N ALA A 15 7.28 -1.52 0.95
CA ALA A 15 5.84 -1.33 0.73
C ALA A 15 5.24 -0.29 1.69
N GLU A 16 5.68 -0.29 2.95
CA GLU A 16 5.25 0.68 3.97
C GLU A 16 5.73 2.11 3.63
N GLU A 17 7.00 2.28 3.26
CA GLU A 17 7.59 3.55 2.84
C GLU A 17 6.84 4.17 1.65
N VAL A 18 6.50 3.34 0.66
CA VAL A 18 5.75 3.77 -0.52
C VAL A 18 4.33 4.18 -0.13
N ARG A 19 3.64 3.42 0.75
CA ARG A 19 2.30 3.81 1.23
C ARG A 19 2.33 5.17 1.93
N LEU A 20 3.35 5.44 2.74
CA LEU A 20 3.51 6.75 3.38
C LEU A 20 3.77 7.88 2.37
N THR A 21 4.53 7.60 1.31
CA THR A 21 4.77 8.56 0.23
C THR A 21 3.47 8.89 -0.51
N LEU A 22 2.67 7.88 -0.85
CA LEU A 22 1.35 8.05 -1.47
C LEU A 22 0.41 8.86 -0.56
N ALA A 23 0.38 8.57 0.75
CA ALA A 23 -0.42 9.32 1.71
C ALA A 23 0.02 10.80 1.80
N LYS A 24 1.31 11.08 1.70
CA LYS A 24 1.85 12.45 1.63
C LYS A 24 1.43 13.16 0.34
N MET A 25 1.58 12.50 -0.80
CA MET A 25 1.19 13.05 -2.11
C MET A 25 -0.31 13.36 -2.18
N GLN A 26 -1.15 12.51 -1.57
CA GLN A 26 -2.59 12.75 -1.45
C GLN A 26 -2.90 13.98 -0.58
N LYS A 27 -2.20 14.15 0.55
CA LYS A 27 -2.29 15.38 1.37
C LYS A 27 -1.82 16.64 0.64
N GLU A 28 -0.84 16.50 -0.25
CA GLU A 28 -0.33 17.58 -1.10
C GLU A 28 -1.18 17.79 -2.37
N HIS A 29 -2.31 17.08 -2.51
CA HIS A 29 -3.23 17.16 -3.65
C HIS A 29 -2.59 16.81 -5.01
N LEU A 30 -1.53 16.01 -5.00
CA LEU A 30 -0.84 15.57 -6.22
C LEU A 30 -1.51 14.35 -6.87
N ILE A 31 -2.20 13.54 -6.07
CA ILE A 31 -2.90 12.33 -6.48
C ILE A 31 -4.22 12.19 -5.71
N GLU A 32 -5.15 11.42 -6.28
CA GLU A 32 -6.38 10.99 -5.60
C GLU A 32 -6.36 9.46 -5.50
N LEU A 33 -6.54 8.94 -4.29
CA LEU A 33 -6.62 7.50 -4.01
C LEU A 33 -7.88 7.23 -3.20
N GLU A 34 -8.65 6.22 -3.62
CA GLU A 34 -9.82 5.74 -2.88
C GLU A 34 -9.40 4.90 -1.67
N ASP A 35 -8.44 3.99 -1.85
CA ASP A 35 -7.91 3.12 -0.80
C ASP A 35 -6.48 2.67 -1.14
N ALA A 36 -5.70 2.27 -0.12
CA ALA A 36 -4.37 1.69 -0.25
C ALA A 36 -4.13 0.65 0.86
N ALA A 37 -3.78 -0.57 0.44
CA ALA A 37 -3.49 -1.68 1.36
C ALA A 37 -2.17 -2.38 0.99
N ILE A 38 -1.53 -2.98 1.99
CA ILE A 38 -0.33 -3.80 1.82
C ILE A 38 -0.66 -5.25 2.17
N VAL A 39 -0.30 -6.17 1.28
CA VAL A 39 -0.39 -7.61 1.52
C VAL A 39 1.01 -8.17 1.71
N ILE A 40 1.25 -8.80 2.86
CA ILE A 40 2.53 -9.43 3.19
C ILE A 40 2.30 -10.94 3.28
N LYS A 41 3.11 -11.72 2.58
CA LYS A 41 3.15 -13.18 2.74
C LYS A 41 4.47 -13.56 3.39
N ASN A 42 4.42 -14.10 4.60
CA ASN A 42 5.62 -14.51 5.31
C ASN A 42 6.20 -15.82 4.75
N ALA A 43 7.40 -16.21 5.20
CA ALA A 43 8.08 -17.42 4.75
C ALA A 43 7.31 -18.72 5.04
N GLU A 44 6.44 -18.72 6.05
CA GLU A 44 5.56 -19.85 6.42
C GLU A 44 4.30 -19.92 5.53
N GLY A 45 4.14 -18.98 4.59
CA GLY A 45 2.99 -18.90 3.70
C GLY A 45 1.77 -18.19 4.29
N LYS A 46 1.86 -17.67 5.52
CA LYS A 46 0.80 -16.90 6.18
C LYS A 46 0.71 -15.51 5.57
N VAL A 47 -0.52 -15.09 5.26
CA VAL A 47 -0.81 -13.79 4.67
C VAL A 47 -1.29 -12.83 5.76
N LYS A 48 -0.80 -11.59 5.71
CA LYS A 48 -1.22 -10.46 6.53
C LYS A 48 -1.66 -9.31 5.63
N LEU A 49 -2.79 -8.69 5.95
CA LEU A 49 -3.28 -7.49 5.30
C LEU A 49 -3.09 -6.30 6.25
N ASN A 50 -2.30 -5.32 5.83
CA ASN A 50 -2.21 -4.02 6.50
C ASN A 50 -3.01 -3.02 5.67
N GLN A 51 -4.26 -2.80 6.07
CA GLN A 51 -5.15 -1.79 5.50
C GLN A 51 -5.45 -0.76 6.59
N ALA A 52 -5.34 0.52 6.27
CA ALA A 52 -5.83 1.56 7.15
C ALA A 52 -7.36 1.58 7.04
N ILE A 53 -8.05 1.11 8.09
CA ILE A 53 -9.51 1.27 8.17
C ILE A 53 -9.75 2.73 8.56
N ASN A 54 -10.40 3.49 7.67
CA ASN A 54 -10.87 4.84 7.94
C ASN A 54 -11.95 4.85 9.03
#